data_AF-A0A519VJR5-F1
#
_entry.id   AF-A0A519VJR5-F1
#
_cell.length_a   1.000
_cell.length_b   1.000
_cell.length_c   1.000
_cell.angle_alpha   90.00
_cell.angle_beta   90.00
_cell.angle_gamma   90.00
#
_symmetry.space_group_name_H-M   'P 1'
#
loop_
_entity.id
_entity.type
_entity.pdbx_description
1 polymer ?
#
loop_
_entity_poly.entity_id
_entity_poly.type
_entity_poly.pdbx_seq_one_letter_code
_entity_poly.pdbx_strand_id
1 'polypeptide(L)' 'MNRPNLWSEQKEILFEDNHLLVINKPAGILVQGDETGDEPLSKKAEEYLKFKYKKPGAAFVGVCHRIDRPVS' A
#
# COMPACT_ATOMS: atom_id res chain seq x y z
N MET A 1 -14.92 -5.22 -11.20
CA MET A 1 -14.33 -5.14 -9.83
C MET A 1 -13.27 -4.06 -9.87
N ASN A 2 -13.63 -2.86 -9.44
CA ASN A 2 -12.75 -1.70 -9.49
C ASN A 2 -11.66 -1.82 -8.43
N ARG A 3 -10.43 -1.47 -8.80
CA ARG A 3 -9.31 -1.33 -7.88
C ARG A 3 -9.70 -0.30 -6.81
N PRO A 4 -9.36 -0.51 -5.53
CA PRO A 4 -9.56 0.54 -4.54
C PRO A 4 -8.77 1.80 -4.95
N ASN A 5 -9.34 2.96 -4.64
CA ASN A 5 -9.11 4.25 -5.31
C ASN A 5 -7.66 4.80 -5.32
N LEU A 6 -6.67 4.11 -4.75
CA LEU A 6 -5.25 4.47 -4.87
C LEU A 6 -4.61 3.98 -6.17
N TRP A 7 -4.96 2.77 -6.62
CA TRP A 7 -4.27 2.14 -7.76
C TRP A 7 -4.92 2.40 -9.11
N SER A 8 -5.66 3.51 -9.19
CA SER A 8 -6.34 3.97 -10.41
C SER A 8 -5.34 4.14 -11.56
N GLU A 9 -4.16 4.69 -11.25
CA GLU A 9 -3.10 4.89 -12.21
C GLU A 9 -1.83 4.19 -11.69
N GLN A 10 -1.18 3.36 -12.50
CA GLN A 10 0.06 2.64 -12.14
C GLN A 10 1.24 3.56 -11.71
N LYS A 11 1.05 4.89 -11.66
CA LYS A 11 2.04 5.91 -11.31
C LYS A 11 2.45 5.91 -9.83
N GLU A 12 1.66 5.30 -8.94
CA GLU A 12 2.02 5.26 -7.51
C GLU A 12 3.06 4.18 -7.19
N ILE A 13 3.19 3.14 -8.01
CA ILE A 13 4.20 2.09 -7.77
C ILE A 13 5.47 2.48 -8.52
N LEU A 14 6.47 2.92 -7.77
CA LEU A 14 7.76 3.33 -8.32
C LEU A 14 8.64 2.13 -8.66
N PHE A 15 8.55 1.08 -7.84
CA PHE A 15 9.31 -0.16 -8.03
C PHE A 15 8.59 -1.32 -7.36
N GLU A 16 8.67 -2.49 -7.98
CA GLU A 16 8.13 -3.74 -7.42
C GLU A 16 8.94 -4.94 -7.90
N ASP A 17 9.38 -5.77 -6.95
CA ASP A 17 9.90 -7.11 -7.20
C ASP A 17 9.32 -8.12 -6.18
N ASN A 18 9.94 -9.30 -6.06
CA ASN A 18 9.48 -10.34 -5.14
C ASN A 18 9.63 -9.98 -3.65
N HIS A 19 10.53 -9.06 -3.30
CA HIS A 19 10.91 -8.73 -1.92
C HIS A 19 10.57 -7.28 -1.54
N LEU A 20 10.57 -6.35 -2.50
CA LEU A 20 10.40 -4.92 -2.29
C LEU A 20 9.22 -4.37 -3.08
N LEU A 21 8.48 -3.47 -2.44
CA LEU A 21 7.45 -2.65 -3.05
C LEU A 21 7.69 -1.21 -2.63
N VAL A 22 8.00 -0.35 -3.59
CA VAL A 22 8.25 1.08 -3.38
C VAL A 22 7.08 1.86 -3.94
N ILE A 23 6.43 2.61 -3.05
CA ILE A 23 5.21 3.36 -3.37
C ILE A 23 5.49 4.85 -3.20
N ASN A 24 5.14 5.64 -4.22
CA ASN A 24 5.02 7.09 -4.12
C ASN A 24 3.80 7.41 -3.26
N LYS A 25 4.03 7.70 -1.98
CA LYS A 25 2.95 7.91 -1.01
C LYS A 25 2.35 9.30 -1.17
N PRO A 26 1.04 9.45 -1.44
CA PRO A 26 0.40 10.76 -1.38
C PRO A 26 0.33 11.30 0.06
N ALA A 27 0.33 12.62 0.21
CA ALA A 27 0.08 13.27 1.49
C ALA A 27 -1.33 12.93 2.02
N GLY A 28 -1.47 12.90 3.33
CA GLY A 28 -2.72 12.59 4.03
C GLY A 28 -2.95 11.11 4.33
N ILE A 29 -2.12 10.20 3.79
CA ILE A 29 -2.26 8.75 3.98
C ILE A 29 -1.28 8.22 5.04
N LEU A 30 -1.81 7.38 5.93
CA LEU A 30 -1.05 6.63 6.92
C LEU A 30 -0.21 5.53 6.25
N VAL A 31 1.05 5.39 6.64
CA VAL A 31 1.87 4.23 6.22
C VAL A 31 1.47 2.97 7.01
N GLN A 32 1.19 3.14 8.31
CA GLN A 32 0.81 2.10 9.26
C GLN A 32 -0.40 2.58 10.07
N GLY A 33 -1.28 1.65 10.47
CA GLY A 33 -2.46 1.98 11.25
C GLY A 33 -2.11 2.66 12.58
N ASP A 34 -2.95 3.59 13.00
CA ASP A 34 -2.88 4.31 14.26
C ASP A 34 -4.25 4.26 14.97
N GLU A 35 -4.44 5.10 15.99
CA GLU A 35 -5.67 5.16 16.78
C GLU A 35 -6.89 5.71 16.01
N THR A 36 -6.71 6.32 14.83
CA THR A 36 -7.85 6.88 14.07
C THR A 36 -8.67 5.78 13.38
N GLY A 37 -8.08 4.60 13.17
CA GLY A 37 -8.71 3.51 12.44
C GLY A 37 -8.76 3.71 10.92
N ASP A 38 -8.09 4.75 10.40
CA ASP A 38 -8.00 4.98 8.95
C ASP A 38 -7.21 3.86 8.26
N GLU A 39 -7.60 3.52 7.03
CA GLU A 39 -6.94 2.44 6.28
C GLU A 39 -5.52 2.84 5.84
N PRO A 40 -4.49 2.13 6.33
CA PRO A 40 -3.09 2.46 6.04
C PRO A 40 -2.61 1.89 4.71
N LEU A 41 -1.52 2.46 4.20
CA LEU A 41 -0.86 2.04 2.97
C LEU A 41 -0.40 0.59 3.02
N SER A 42 0.00 0.08 4.19
CA SER A 42 0.37 -1.33 4.37
C SER A 42 -0.79 -2.28 4.06
N LYS A 43 -2.01 -1.94 4.49
CA LYS A 43 -3.20 -2.76 4.21
C LYS A 43 -3.58 -2.71 2.75
N LYS A 44 -3.52 -1.51 2.20
CA LYS A 44 -3.69 -1.26 0.78
C LYS A 44 -2.70 -2.10 -0.06
N ALA A 45 -1.42 -2.08 0.27
CA ALA A 45 -0.39 -2.87 -0.41
C ALA A 45 -0.66 -4.38 -0.32
N GLU A 46 -1.11 -4.89 0.83
CA GLU A 46 -1.53 -6.29 0.98
C GLU A 46 -2.63 -6.66 -0.02
N GLU A 47 -3.67 -5.84 -0.13
CA GLU A 47 -4.79 -6.08 -1.04
C GLU A 47 -4.38 -6.03 -2.51
N TYR A 48 -3.53 -5.06 -2.86
CA TYR A 48 -2.94 -4.96 -4.19
C TYR A 48 -2.19 -6.24 -4.58
N LEU A 49 -1.28 -6.71 -3.72
CA LEU A 49 -0.49 -7.92 -3.98
C LEU A 49 -1.37 -9.17 -4.02
N LYS A 50 -2.36 -9.28 -3.13
CA LYS A 50 -3.32 -10.39 -3.12
C LYS A 50 -4.09 -10.45 -4.43
N PHE A 51 -4.59 -9.31 -4.91
CA PHE A 51 -5.35 -9.21 -6.14
C PHE A 51 -4.48 -9.50 -7.37
N LYS A 52 -3.34 -8.81 -7.50
CA LYS A 52 -2.43 -8.92 -8.66
C LYS A 52 -1.91 -10.34 -8.85
N TYR A 53 -1.50 -11.00 -7.76
CA TYR A 53 -0.91 -12.33 -7.79
C TYR A 53 -1.90 -13.46 -7.48
N LYS A 54 -3.21 -13.15 -7.37
CA LYS A 54 -4.27 -14.11 -7.06
C LYS A 54 -3.94 -15.02 -5.87
N LYS A 55 -3.37 -14.44 -4.81
CA LYS A 55 -2.93 -15.21 -3.65
C LYS A 55 -4.15 -15.81 -2.94
N PRO A 56 -4.10 -17.10 -2.53
CA PRO A 56 -5.22 -17.73 -1.83
C PRO A 56 -5.46 -17.14 -0.44
N GLY A 57 -4.41 -16.59 0.19
CA GLY A 57 -4.44 -15.94 1.50
C GLY A 57 -4.11 -14.44 1.46
N ALA A 58 -3.96 -13.84 2.64
CA ALA A 58 -3.43 -12.49 2.78
C ALA A 58 -1.97 -12.41 2.32
N ALA A 59 -1.59 -11.29 1.69
CA ALA A 59 -0.19 -11.01 1.44
C ALA A 59 0.41 -10.37 2.69
N PHE A 60 1.44 -10.98 3.27
CA PHE A 60 2.19 -10.29 4.33
C PHE A 60 2.97 -9.13 3.72
N VAL A 61 2.80 -7.93 4.28
CA VAL A 61 3.54 -6.71 3.91
C VAL A 61 4.11 -6.09 5.18
N GLY A 62 5.44 -6.12 5.30
CA GLY A 62 6.16 -5.43 6.37
C GLY A 62 6.47 -3.98 5.97
N VAL A 63 6.32 -3.05 6.91
CA VAL A 63 6.74 -1.65 6.73
C VAL A 63 8.22 -1.54 7.06
N CYS A 64 9.08 -1.36 6.05
CA CYS A 64 10.53 -1.19 6.26
C CYS A 64 10.88 0.16 6.91
N HIS A 65 10.19 1.22 6.51
CA HIS A 65 10.28 2.56 7.08
C HIS A 65 8.94 3.30 6.87
N ARG A 66 8.68 4.34 7.66
CA ARG A 66 7.49 5.19 7.51
C ARG A 66 7.89 6.65 7.33
N ILE A 67 7.05 7.36 6.60
CA ILE A 67 6.98 8.83 6.58
C ILE A 67 5.62 9.25 7.14
N ASP A 68 5.55 10.43 7.74
CA ASP A 68 4.35 10.87 8.43
C ASP A 68 3.18 11.15 7.49
N ARG A 69 1.97 11.14 8.07
CA ARG A 69 0.73 11.35 7.34
C ARG A 69 0.76 12.55 6.39
N PRO A 70 1.21 13.76 6.77
CA PRO A 70 1.17 14.93 5.87
C PRO A 70 2.29 14.96 4.80
N VAL A 71 3.24 14.04 4.81
CA VAL A 71 4.44 14.07 3.94
C VAL A 71 4.17 13.33 2.61
N SER A 72 4.83 13.73 1.51
CA SER A 72 4.80 13.08 0.18
C SER A 72 6.19 12.93 -0.41
#